data_AF-A0A9E3RBP0-F1
#
_entry.id   AF-A0A9E3RBP0-F1
#
_cell.length_a   1.000
_cell.length_b   1.000
_cell.length_c   1.000
_cell.angle_alpha   90.00
_cell.angle_beta   90.00
_cell.angle_gamma   90.00
#
_symmetry.space_group_name_H-M   'P 1'
#
loop_
_entity.id
_entity.type
_entity.pdbx_description
1 polymer ?
#
loop_
_entity_poly.entity_id
_entity_poly.type
_entity_poly.pdbx_seq_one_letter_code
_entity_poly.pdbx_strand_id
1 'polypeptide(L)'
;MTRRLPLWLSLAVVAALACRGSRLTHFDHRAHLADHPCGGEGQPACLTCASCHHSDSSAQHDAFAAPGASSCSACHADAEAKLTHALRPALAAVPAAKHIVFSHARHLALEPLGGQCVKCHAGAVGFQSGPPLFPPMETCLGCHEHRAQFDAGQCLGCHALGDLRALRPVSFLPHDTAWMRRHGDRAREDGAACALCHAQTQCDGCHDATRRLGPAQLAPEKLDRSFVHRFDFRTRHALESRAQPGSCFTCHARTECDACHASNGVSGAVRGAQSPHPPGWASGLVSNTHGPAARRDLASCAACHDQGAASNCVGCHRVGGVGGTPHPLGWRSTAPLESSACAPCHGGTR
;
A
#
# COMPACT_ATOMS: atom_id res chain seq x y z
N MET A 1 -62.35 35.28 10.91
CA MET A 1 -61.36 35.70 11.92
C MET A 1 -60.60 34.47 12.39
N THR A 2 -59.43 34.25 11.80
CA THR A 2 -58.54 33.11 12.01
C THR A 2 -57.71 33.30 13.29
N ARG A 3 -57.90 32.43 14.29
CA ARG A 3 -56.94 32.30 15.41
C ARG A 3 -55.94 31.19 15.08
N ARG A 4 -54.67 31.59 15.01
CA ARG A 4 -53.49 30.73 14.86
C ARG A 4 -53.22 30.00 16.19
N LEU A 5 -52.96 28.70 16.13
CA LEU A 5 -52.14 27.98 17.12
C LEU A 5 -50.96 27.37 16.37
N PRO A 6 -49.71 27.52 16.85
CA PRO A 6 -48.56 26.97 16.17
C PRO A 6 -48.23 25.58 16.73
N LEU A 7 -48.29 24.55 15.88
CA LEU A 7 -47.72 23.23 16.18
C LEU A 7 -46.19 23.34 16.14
N TRP A 8 -45.59 23.67 17.28
CA TRP A 8 -44.17 23.43 17.55
C TRP A 8 -44.07 22.20 18.45
N LEU A 9 -44.00 21.01 17.86
CA LEU A 9 -43.53 19.79 18.54
C LEU A 9 -43.54 18.68 17.49
N SER A 10 -42.36 18.32 17.00
CA SER A 10 -41.96 16.98 16.50
C SER A 10 -40.79 17.08 15.52
N LEU A 11 -39.65 17.64 15.94
CA LEU A 11 -38.41 17.49 15.17
C LEU A 11 -37.19 17.47 16.11
N ALA A 12 -37.22 16.61 17.12
CA ALA A 12 -36.10 16.49 18.06
C ALA A 12 -35.93 15.06 18.62
N VAL A 13 -36.00 14.01 17.80
CA VAL A 13 -35.74 12.63 18.30
C VAL A 13 -34.86 11.73 17.42
N VAL A 14 -34.45 12.08 16.18
CA VAL A 14 -33.70 11.11 15.34
C VAL A 14 -32.34 11.63 14.83
N ALA A 15 -31.50 12.14 15.73
CA ALA A 15 -30.10 12.44 15.41
C ALA A 15 -29.10 12.01 16.50
N ALA A 16 -29.45 11.02 17.32
CA ALA A 16 -28.48 10.26 18.11
C ALA A 16 -28.10 8.95 17.37
N LEU A 17 -27.78 9.06 16.08
CA LEU A 17 -26.92 8.06 15.45
C LEU A 17 -25.56 8.24 16.12
N ALA A 18 -25.34 7.45 17.17
CA ALA A 18 -24.05 7.29 17.81
C ALA A 18 -23.05 6.87 16.73
N CYS A 19 -22.37 7.85 16.16
CA CYS A 19 -21.07 7.67 15.55
C CYS A 19 -20.20 7.03 16.63
N ARG A 20 -20.13 5.70 16.66
CA ARG A 20 -19.09 4.95 17.37
C ARG A 20 -17.77 5.18 16.62
N GLY A 21 -17.33 6.44 16.62
CA GLY A 21 -15.99 6.80 16.17
C GLY A 21 -15.01 6.11 17.11
N SER A 22 -14.01 5.46 16.54
CA SER A 22 -12.89 4.93 17.32
C SER A 22 -12.29 6.08 18.14
N ARG A 23 -11.77 5.79 19.32
CA ARG A 23 -11.15 6.80 20.19
C ARG A 23 -9.66 6.51 20.26
N LEU A 24 -8.84 7.53 20.02
CA LEU A 24 -7.40 7.46 20.29
C LEU A 24 -7.20 7.84 21.75
N THR A 25 -6.38 7.10 22.48
CA THR A 25 -6.09 7.44 23.87
C THR A 25 -4.78 8.22 23.94
N HIS A 26 -4.75 9.25 24.79
CA HIS A 26 -3.52 9.93 25.23
C HIS A 26 -3.22 9.58 26.70
N PHE A 27 -3.79 8.48 27.18
CA PHE A 27 -3.64 8.03 28.56
C PHE A 27 -2.22 7.52 28.82
N ASP A 28 -1.53 8.14 29.77
CA ASP A 28 -0.17 7.76 30.16
C ASP A 28 -0.22 6.57 31.13
N HIS A 29 -0.18 5.36 30.59
CA HIS A 29 -0.16 4.14 31.40
C HIS A 29 1.08 4.06 32.29
N ARG A 30 2.23 4.60 31.88
CA ARG A 30 3.46 4.55 32.68
C ARG A 30 3.31 5.38 33.94
N ALA A 31 2.77 6.60 33.81
CA ALA A 31 2.53 7.48 34.94
C ALA A 31 1.66 6.81 36.03
N HIS A 32 0.67 6.01 35.61
CA HIS A 32 -0.26 5.36 36.53
C HIS A 32 0.23 4.01 37.07
N LEU A 33 1.02 3.26 36.29
CA LEU A 33 1.49 1.92 36.68
C LEU A 33 2.83 1.93 37.43
N ALA A 34 3.70 2.91 37.13
CA ALA A 34 5.09 2.89 37.61
C ALA A 34 5.50 4.17 38.37
N ASP A 35 4.95 5.32 38.02
CA ASP A 35 5.43 6.61 38.56
C ASP A 35 4.61 7.12 39.77
N HIS A 36 3.51 6.46 40.13
CA HIS A 36 2.70 6.81 41.31
C HIS A 36 3.10 5.95 42.53
N PRO A 37 3.41 6.55 43.70
CA PRO A 37 3.71 5.79 44.92
C PRO A 37 2.55 4.90 45.35
N CYS A 38 2.83 3.60 45.53
CA CYS A 38 1.85 2.59 45.87
C CYS A 38 2.48 1.42 46.64
N GLY A 39 1.66 0.63 47.34
CA GLY A 39 2.09 -0.60 48.02
C GLY A 39 2.84 -0.42 49.34
N GLY A 40 3.13 0.82 49.76
CA GLY A 40 3.64 1.15 51.09
C GLY A 40 2.55 1.34 52.15
N GLU A 41 2.96 1.48 53.41
CA GLU A 41 2.05 1.75 54.53
C GLU A 41 1.32 3.10 54.34
N GLY A 42 -0.02 3.08 54.35
CA GLY A 42 -0.86 4.25 54.08
C GLY A 42 -0.96 4.65 52.59
N GLN A 43 -0.33 3.90 51.67
CA GLN A 43 -0.44 4.13 50.23
C GLN A 43 -1.51 3.24 49.59
N PRO A 44 -2.09 3.65 48.45
CA PRO A 44 -3.01 2.80 47.70
C PRO A 44 -2.30 1.55 47.16
N ALA A 45 -3.09 0.51 46.87
CA ALA A 45 -2.58 -0.66 46.14
C ALA A 45 -2.06 -0.23 44.76
N CYS A 46 -0.98 -0.88 44.31
CA CYS A 46 -0.41 -0.60 43.00
C CYS A 46 -1.39 -0.97 41.89
N LEU A 47 -1.55 -0.06 40.93
CA LEU A 47 -2.39 -0.28 39.77
C LEU A 47 -1.75 -1.32 38.84
N THR A 48 -2.59 -2.10 38.18
CA THR A 48 -2.20 -3.08 37.17
C THR A 48 -3.04 -2.89 35.93
N CYS A 49 -2.71 -3.57 34.83
CA CYS A 49 -3.56 -3.55 33.64
C CYS A 49 -5.00 -4.00 33.99
N ALA A 50 -5.12 -5.06 34.79
CA ALA A 50 -6.39 -5.65 35.19
C ALA A 50 -7.19 -4.85 36.23
N SER A 51 -6.58 -3.87 36.92
CA SER A 51 -7.32 -2.99 37.84
C SER A 51 -8.20 -1.98 37.12
N CYS A 52 -7.96 -1.75 35.82
CA CYS A 52 -8.75 -0.84 34.98
C CYS A 52 -9.41 -1.56 33.80
N HIS A 53 -8.72 -2.52 33.20
CA HIS A 53 -9.23 -3.33 32.09
C HIS A 53 -9.80 -4.64 32.64
N HIS A 54 -11.12 -4.68 32.80
CA HIS A 54 -11.81 -5.88 33.25
C HIS A 54 -12.20 -6.75 32.06
N SER A 55 -12.04 -8.07 32.21
CA SER A 55 -12.57 -9.02 31.24
C SER A 55 -14.08 -9.12 31.40
N ASP A 56 -14.80 -8.97 30.30
CA ASP A 56 -16.21 -9.32 30.27
C ASP A 56 -16.33 -10.81 29.96
N SER A 57 -16.50 -11.63 30.99
CA SER A 57 -16.69 -13.07 30.85
C SER A 57 -18.02 -13.45 30.17
N SER A 58 -18.94 -12.49 29.98
CA SER A 58 -20.17 -12.66 29.22
C SER A 58 -20.00 -12.32 27.73
N ALA A 59 -18.92 -11.63 27.36
CA ALA A 59 -18.62 -11.34 25.97
C ALA A 59 -18.12 -12.61 25.26
N GLN A 60 -18.70 -12.89 24.09
CA GLN A 60 -18.44 -14.08 23.26
C GLN A 60 -16.96 -14.25 22.82
N HIS A 61 -16.08 -13.30 23.17
CA HIS A 61 -14.69 -13.23 22.74
C HIS A 61 -13.68 -12.96 23.87
N ASP A 62 -14.05 -13.10 25.16
CA ASP A 62 -13.10 -12.90 26.27
C ASP A 62 -12.37 -11.54 26.13
N ALA A 63 -13.18 -10.51 25.96
CA ALA A 63 -12.72 -9.18 25.59
C ALA A 63 -12.43 -8.36 26.86
N PHE A 64 -11.25 -7.76 26.91
CA PHE A 64 -10.95 -6.73 27.90
C PHE A 64 -11.62 -5.43 27.48
N ALA A 65 -12.48 -4.91 28.35
CA ALA A 65 -13.18 -3.66 28.11
C ALA A 65 -12.27 -2.45 28.38
N ALA A 66 -12.56 -1.34 27.70
CA ALA A 66 -12.00 -0.05 28.08
C ALA A 66 -12.57 0.38 29.44
N PRO A 67 -11.76 0.98 30.34
CA PRO A 67 -12.22 1.44 31.64
C PRO A 67 -13.30 2.52 31.49
N GLY A 68 -14.28 2.47 32.39
CA GLY A 68 -15.26 3.56 32.59
C GLY A 68 -14.75 4.59 33.59
N ALA A 69 -15.50 5.68 33.77
CA ALA A 69 -15.13 6.75 34.71
C ALA A 69 -15.01 6.27 36.16
N SER A 70 -15.71 5.18 36.51
CA SER A 70 -15.59 4.51 37.82
C SER A 70 -14.17 4.02 38.13
N SER A 71 -13.38 3.67 37.11
CA SER A 71 -11.97 3.29 37.30
C SER A 71 -11.10 4.49 37.70
N CYS A 72 -11.53 5.71 37.38
CA CYS A 72 -10.80 6.94 37.70
C CYS A 72 -11.25 7.55 39.04
N SER A 73 -12.48 7.31 39.47
CA SER A 73 -13.09 7.96 40.65
C SER A 73 -12.45 7.59 41.98
N ALA A 74 -11.66 6.52 42.03
CA ALA A 74 -10.89 6.16 43.23
C ALA A 74 -9.80 7.19 43.57
N CYS A 75 -9.29 7.93 42.57
CA CYS A 75 -8.19 8.89 42.75
C CYS A 75 -8.53 10.30 42.24
N HIS A 76 -9.46 10.43 41.28
CA HIS A 76 -9.83 11.70 40.68
C HIS A 76 -11.26 12.09 41.03
N ALA A 77 -11.44 13.20 41.73
CA ALA A 77 -12.76 13.78 42.01
C ALA A 77 -13.49 14.20 40.71
N ASP A 78 -12.74 14.56 39.67
CA ASP A 78 -13.22 14.94 38.33
C ASP A 78 -13.08 13.79 37.31
N ALA A 79 -13.36 12.55 37.73
CA ALA A 79 -13.17 11.32 36.95
C ALA A 79 -13.69 11.39 35.50
N GLU A 80 -14.90 11.92 35.30
CA GLU A 80 -15.53 12.03 33.97
C GLU A 80 -14.73 12.98 33.05
N ALA A 81 -14.26 14.10 33.60
CA ALA A 81 -13.46 15.08 32.87
C ALA A 81 -12.08 14.52 32.52
N LYS A 82 -11.45 13.79 33.45
CA LYS A 82 -10.16 13.11 33.20
C LYS A 82 -10.28 12.05 32.12
N LEU A 83 -11.31 11.20 32.18
CA LEU A 83 -11.55 10.18 31.16
C LEU A 83 -11.80 10.83 29.79
N THR A 84 -12.58 11.89 29.74
CA THR A 84 -12.84 12.63 28.49
C THR A 84 -11.56 13.24 27.93
N HIS A 85 -10.68 13.79 28.77
CA HIS A 85 -9.39 14.33 28.34
C HIS A 85 -8.45 13.23 27.81
N ALA A 86 -8.45 12.07 28.45
CA ALA A 86 -7.65 10.92 28.04
C ALA A 86 -8.12 10.30 26.71
N LEU A 87 -9.38 10.51 26.32
CA LEU A 87 -9.99 9.97 25.10
C LEU A 87 -10.14 11.07 24.03
N ARG A 88 -9.31 11.02 22.99
CA ARG A 88 -9.52 11.86 21.80
C ARG A 88 -10.45 11.16 20.81
N PRO A 89 -11.43 11.86 20.21
CA PRO A 89 -12.14 11.30 19.07
C PRO A 89 -11.13 11.01 17.96
N ALA A 90 -11.09 9.77 17.46
CA ALA A 90 -10.26 9.47 16.32
C ALA A 90 -10.83 10.23 15.12
N LEU A 91 -9.96 10.92 14.39
CA LEU A 91 -10.31 11.62 13.15
C LEU A 91 -10.75 10.65 12.04
N ALA A 92 -10.55 9.34 12.24
CA ALA A 92 -10.98 8.27 11.36
C ALA A 92 -11.53 7.10 12.16
N ALA A 93 -12.61 6.48 11.68
CA ALA A 93 -13.05 5.18 12.18
C ALA A 93 -11.96 4.14 11.92
N VAL A 94 -11.47 3.50 12.98
CA VAL A 94 -10.69 2.26 12.86
C VAL A 94 -11.64 1.22 12.25
N PRO A 95 -11.26 0.54 11.16
CA PRO A 95 -12.12 -0.46 10.53
C PRO A 95 -12.59 -1.49 11.56
N ALA A 96 -13.88 -1.80 11.56
CA ALA A 96 -14.49 -2.80 12.44
C ALA A 96 -13.91 -4.22 12.27
N ALA A 97 -13.18 -4.46 11.18
CA ALA A 97 -12.65 -5.75 10.77
C ALA A 97 -11.25 -6.04 11.36
N LYS A 98 -11.12 -6.00 12.68
CA LYS A 98 -9.91 -6.48 13.38
C LYS A 98 -10.24 -7.54 14.41
N HIS A 99 -11.27 -8.36 14.18
CA HIS A 99 -11.47 -9.51 15.05
C HIS A 99 -10.65 -10.69 14.53
N ILE A 100 -9.96 -11.33 15.46
CA ILE A 100 -9.32 -12.63 15.28
C ILE A 100 -9.95 -13.56 16.30
N VAL A 101 -9.97 -14.86 16.00
CA VAL A 101 -10.34 -15.88 16.96
C VAL A 101 -9.19 -16.00 17.96
N PHE A 102 -9.31 -15.29 19.09
CA PHE A 102 -8.29 -15.23 20.12
C PHE A 102 -8.94 -15.25 21.51
N SER A 103 -8.33 -15.98 22.46
CA SER A 103 -8.75 -15.99 23.87
C SER A 103 -7.60 -15.49 24.73
N HIS A 104 -7.83 -14.40 25.45
CA HIS A 104 -6.85 -13.89 26.39
C HIS A 104 -6.65 -14.84 27.57
N ALA A 105 -7.72 -15.37 28.16
CA ALA A 105 -7.70 -16.30 29.29
C ALA A 105 -6.81 -17.52 29.00
N ARG A 106 -6.95 -18.12 27.81
CA ARG A 106 -6.10 -19.25 27.39
C ARG A 106 -4.63 -18.85 27.30
N HIS A 107 -4.32 -17.68 26.73
CA HIS A 107 -2.94 -17.24 26.57
C HIS A 107 -2.31 -16.78 27.88
N LEU A 108 -3.03 -16.02 28.71
CA LEU A 108 -2.54 -15.54 30.00
C LEU A 108 -2.27 -16.68 30.99
N ALA A 109 -2.96 -17.82 30.84
CA ALA A 109 -2.73 -19.03 31.61
C ALA A 109 -1.49 -19.83 31.18
N LEU A 110 -0.89 -19.52 30.01
CA LEU A 110 0.34 -20.18 29.55
C LEU A 110 1.53 -19.70 30.39
N GLU A 111 2.36 -20.64 30.84
CA GLU A 111 3.56 -20.35 31.65
C GLU A 111 4.50 -19.31 30.99
N PRO A 112 4.80 -19.38 29.66
CA PRO A 112 5.63 -18.38 29.00
C PRO A 112 5.07 -16.95 29.05
N LEU A 113 3.76 -16.77 29.22
CA LEU A 113 3.13 -15.45 29.32
C LEU A 113 2.89 -15.05 30.78
N GLY A 114 2.47 -15.98 31.64
CA GLY A 114 2.36 -15.80 33.08
C GLY A 114 1.54 -14.57 33.48
N GLY A 115 0.43 -14.30 32.77
CA GLY A 115 -0.40 -13.12 32.98
C GLY A 115 0.15 -11.78 32.48
N GLN A 116 1.31 -11.74 31.82
CA GLN A 116 1.95 -10.48 31.40
C GLN A 116 1.32 -9.91 30.12
N CYS A 117 0.67 -8.75 30.25
CA CYS A 117 -0.02 -8.07 29.15
C CYS A 117 0.96 -7.44 28.13
N VAL A 118 2.08 -6.91 28.62
CA VAL A 118 3.06 -6.14 27.82
C VAL A 118 3.87 -6.98 26.84
N LYS A 119 3.86 -8.31 26.98
CA LYS A 119 4.48 -9.23 26.01
C LYS A 119 3.81 -9.18 24.64
N CYS A 120 2.51 -8.82 24.59
CA CYS A 120 1.78 -8.59 23.35
C CYS A 120 1.46 -7.11 23.14
N HIS A 121 1.06 -6.39 24.19
CA HIS A 121 0.66 -4.99 24.12
C HIS A 121 1.79 -4.02 24.53
N ALA A 122 3.00 -4.23 24.01
CA ALA A 122 4.16 -3.39 24.34
C ALA A 122 3.91 -1.89 24.07
N GLY A 123 3.10 -1.57 23.06
CA GLY A 123 2.70 -0.19 22.74
C GLY A 123 1.78 0.47 23.78
N ALA A 124 1.17 -0.29 24.70
CA ALA A 124 0.24 0.26 25.69
C ALA A 124 0.93 1.12 26.76
N VAL A 125 2.19 0.84 27.08
CA VAL A 125 2.95 1.55 28.13
C VAL A 125 3.75 2.76 27.63
N GLY A 126 3.70 3.08 26.33
CA GLY A 126 4.46 4.17 25.71
C GLY A 126 3.68 5.49 25.60
N PHE A 127 4.38 6.63 25.59
CA PHE A 127 3.82 7.95 25.31
C PHE A 127 3.98 8.28 23.82
N GLN A 128 2.90 8.75 23.18
CA GLN A 128 2.87 9.34 21.82
C GLN A 128 3.56 8.51 20.70
N SER A 129 2.76 8.00 19.76
CA SER A 129 3.24 7.42 18.48
C SER A 129 4.05 6.10 18.60
N GLY A 130 3.84 5.34 19.68
CA GLY A 130 4.44 4.01 19.86
C GLY A 130 3.85 2.92 18.94
N PRO A 131 4.36 1.67 19.05
CA PRO A 131 3.85 0.51 18.29
C PRO A 131 2.33 0.39 18.38
N PRO A 132 1.67 -0.19 17.35
CA PRO A 132 0.22 -0.29 17.34
C PRO A 132 -0.31 -0.96 18.62
N LEU A 133 -1.38 -0.38 19.20
CA LEU A 133 -2.04 -0.92 20.40
C LEU A 133 -2.48 -2.39 20.22
N PHE A 134 -2.76 -2.76 18.98
CA PHE A 134 -3.02 -4.14 18.56
C PHE A 134 -1.72 -4.78 18.07
N PRO A 135 -1.33 -5.94 18.62
CA PRO A 135 -0.12 -6.62 18.20
C PRO A 135 -0.19 -6.99 16.71
N PRO A 136 0.90 -6.79 15.94
CA PRO A 136 1.00 -7.32 14.59
C PRO A 136 1.06 -8.85 14.59
N MET A 137 0.77 -9.48 13.44
CA MET A 137 0.78 -10.94 13.30
C MET A 137 2.13 -11.56 13.68
N GLU A 138 3.24 -10.85 13.42
CA GLU A 138 4.59 -11.25 13.83
C GLU A 138 4.72 -11.53 15.34
N THR A 139 3.95 -10.84 16.19
CA THR A 139 3.93 -11.11 17.63
C THR A 139 3.36 -12.50 17.93
N CYS A 140 2.32 -12.92 17.20
CA CYS A 140 1.76 -14.26 17.33
C CYS A 140 2.74 -15.33 16.81
N LEU A 141 3.42 -15.02 15.71
CA LEU A 141 4.40 -15.91 15.06
C LEU A 141 5.72 -16.03 15.86
N GLY A 142 5.95 -15.18 16.86
CA GLY A 142 7.11 -15.29 17.75
C GLY A 142 7.05 -16.49 18.69
N CYS A 143 5.86 -17.03 18.96
CA CYS A 143 5.68 -18.23 19.80
C CYS A 143 5.02 -19.40 19.05
N HIS A 144 4.15 -19.12 18.07
CA HIS A 144 3.51 -20.15 17.26
C HIS A 144 4.18 -20.25 15.89
N GLU A 145 4.70 -21.44 15.57
CA GLU A 145 5.19 -21.75 14.23
C GLU A 145 4.01 -22.03 13.29
N HIS A 146 3.41 -20.96 12.78
CA HIS A 146 2.37 -21.04 11.75
C HIS A 146 2.90 -20.66 10.37
N ARG A 147 4.22 -20.65 10.17
CA ARG A 147 4.82 -20.23 8.90
C ARG A 147 4.33 -21.09 7.74
N ALA A 148 4.22 -22.40 7.94
CA ALA A 148 3.70 -23.30 6.92
C ALA A 148 2.24 -23.00 6.54
N GLN A 149 1.36 -22.76 7.53
CA GLN A 149 -0.04 -22.39 7.28
C GLN A 149 -0.13 -21.01 6.62
N PHE A 150 0.70 -20.07 7.05
CA PHE A 150 0.77 -18.72 6.49
C PHE A 150 1.24 -18.73 5.03
N ASP A 151 2.33 -19.43 4.73
CA ASP A 151 2.88 -19.59 3.38
C ASP A 151 1.90 -20.38 2.48
N ALA A 152 1.08 -21.26 3.05
CA ALA A 152 0.02 -21.98 2.35
C ALA A 152 -1.33 -21.21 2.26
N GLY A 153 -1.40 -19.96 2.74
CA GLY A 153 -2.63 -19.14 2.69
C GLY A 153 -3.77 -19.60 3.60
N GLN A 154 -3.48 -20.40 4.63
CA GLN A 154 -4.47 -20.97 5.56
C GLN A 154 -4.76 -19.99 6.71
N CYS A 155 -5.43 -18.88 6.41
CA CYS A 155 -5.64 -17.77 7.35
C CYS A 155 -6.78 -18.01 8.36
N LEU A 156 -7.66 -18.98 8.12
CA LEU A 156 -8.90 -19.18 8.89
C LEU A 156 -8.69 -19.74 10.31
N GLY A 157 -7.47 -20.19 10.64
CA GLY A 157 -7.12 -20.58 12.00
C GLY A 157 -7.14 -19.40 12.99
N CYS A 158 -6.90 -18.19 12.48
CA CYS A 158 -6.87 -16.96 13.28
C CYS A 158 -7.96 -15.96 12.84
N HIS A 159 -8.30 -15.91 11.55
CA HIS A 159 -9.26 -14.95 11.01
C HIS A 159 -10.62 -15.58 10.74
N ALA A 160 -11.71 -14.84 10.96
CA ALA A 160 -13.00 -15.25 10.45
C ALA A 160 -13.06 -15.02 8.92
N LEU A 161 -13.76 -15.90 8.19
CA LEU A 161 -13.86 -15.83 6.73
C LEU A 161 -14.41 -14.48 6.23
N GLY A 162 -15.34 -13.89 6.99
CA GLY A 162 -15.92 -12.59 6.67
C GLY A 162 -14.94 -11.42 6.77
N ASP A 163 -13.94 -11.53 7.66
CA ASP A 163 -12.99 -10.45 7.91
C ASP A 163 -11.91 -10.33 6.85
N LEU A 164 -11.48 -11.46 6.28
CA LEU A 164 -10.37 -11.47 5.31
C LEU A 164 -10.59 -10.48 4.17
N ARG A 165 -11.83 -10.28 3.75
CA ARG A 165 -12.21 -9.32 2.68
C ARG A 165 -12.11 -7.85 3.08
N ALA A 166 -12.17 -7.56 4.38
CA ALA A 166 -12.07 -6.22 4.93
C ALA A 166 -10.65 -5.90 5.44
N LEU A 167 -9.79 -6.91 5.55
CA LEU A 167 -8.38 -6.73 5.89
C LEU A 167 -7.60 -6.15 4.71
N ARG A 168 -6.63 -5.31 5.05
CA ARG A 168 -5.68 -4.72 4.10
C ARG A 168 -4.27 -4.92 4.64
N PRO A 169 -3.62 -6.06 4.35
CA PRO A 169 -2.29 -6.31 4.84
C PRO A 169 -1.30 -5.28 4.27
N VAL A 170 -0.32 -4.90 5.07
CA VAL A 170 0.76 -3.97 4.66
C VAL A 170 2.15 -4.52 4.90
N SER A 171 2.28 -5.51 5.78
CA SER A 171 3.56 -6.14 6.13
C SER A 171 4.00 -7.20 5.12
N PHE A 172 3.14 -8.18 4.83
CA PHE A 172 3.49 -9.33 3.98
C PHE A 172 3.06 -9.17 2.51
N LEU A 173 1.94 -8.50 2.28
CA LEU A 173 1.45 -8.15 0.95
C LEU A 173 1.12 -6.66 0.97
N PRO A 174 2.07 -5.77 0.62
CA PRO A 174 1.89 -4.35 0.80
C PRO A 174 0.70 -3.84 -0.04
N HIS A 175 -0.38 -3.41 0.62
CA HIS A 175 -1.49 -2.69 0.00
C HIS A 175 -1.32 -1.18 0.19
N ASP A 176 -0.21 -0.64 -0.33
CA ASP A 176 0.12 0.78 -0.27
C ASP A 176 -0.23 1.52 -1.58
N THR A 177 0.07 2.82 -1.62
CA THR A 177 -0.20 3.70 -2.77
C THR A 177 0.59 3.36 -4.04
N ALA A 178 1.58 2.48 -3.98
CA ALA A 178 2.33 1.99 -5.12
C ALA A 178 1.79 0.65 -5.65
N TRP A 179 0.73 0.09 -5.05
CA TRP A 179 0.15 -1.21 -5.41
C TRP A 179 -0.12 -1.36 -6.90
N MET A 180 -0.76 -0.36 -7.52
CA MET A 180 -1.12 -0.43 -8.94
C MET A 180 0.08 -0.64 -9.87
N ARG A 181 1.30 -0.25 -9.47
CA ARG A 181 2.51 -0.46 -10.27
C ARG A 181 3.05 -1.88 -10.21
N ARG A 182 2.69 -2.66 -9.19
CA ARG A 182 3.27 -3.99 -8.92
C ARG A 182 2.23 -5.11 -8.90
N HIS A 183 0.93 -4.78 -8.87
CA HIS A 183 -0.14 -5.78 -8.78
C HIS A 183 -0.08 -6.82 -9.92
N GLY A 184 0.29 -6.40 -11.13
CA GLY A 184 0.41 -7.29 -12.28
C GLY A 184 1.52 -8.33 -12.10
N ASP A 185 2.67 -7.94 -11.55
CA ASP A 185 3.76 -8.88 -11.27
C ASP A 185 3.37 -9.85 -10.15
N ARG A 186 2.74 -9.34 -9.08
CA ARG A 186 2.22 -10.18 -7.99
C ARG A 186 1.14 -11.15 -8.44
N ALA A 187 0.24 -10.72 -9.32
CA ALA A 187 -0.80 -11.58 -9.89
C ALA A 187 -0.23 -12.67 -10.82
N ARG A 188 0.92 -12.42 -11.46
CA ARG A 188 1.64 -13.43 -12.25
C ARG A 188 2.41 -14.41 -11.37
N GLU A 189 2.96 -13.95 -10.26
CA GLU A 189 3.63 -14.79 -9.25
C GLU A 189 2.63 -15.76 -8.60
N ASP A 190 1.52 -15.24 -8.06
CA ASP A 190 0.49 -16.04 -7.39
C ASP A 190 -0.87 -15.31 -7.37
N GLY A 191 -1.58 -15.36 -8.51
CA GLY A 191 -2.92 -14.77 -8.62
C GLY A 191 -3.98 -15.50 -7.78
N ALA A 192 -3.77 -16.77 -7.43
CA ALA A 192 -4.74 -17.56 -6.66
C ALA A 192 -4.80 -17.08 -5.20
N ALA A 193 -3.67 -16.64 -4.63
CA ALA A 193 -3.63 -16.04 -3.30
C ALA A 193 -4.55 -14.81 -3.16
N CYS A 194 -4.76 -14.05 -4.25
CA CYS A 194 -5.66 -12.89 -4.21
C CYS A 194 -7.11 -13.30 -3.92
N ALA A 195 -7.55 -14.46 -4.41
CA ALA A 195 -8.92 -14.96 -4.23
C ALA A 195 -9.25 -15.34 -2.78
N LEU A 196 -8.25 -15.47 -1.91
CA LEU A 196 -8.43 -15.68 -0.47
C LEU A 196 -9.13 -14.49 0.21
N CYS A 197 -8.87 -13.27 -0.29
CA CYS A 197 -9.39 -12.03 0.28
C CYS A 197 -10.28 -11.25 -0.71
N HIS A 198 -10.04 -11.38 -2.01
CA HIS A 198 -10.73 -10.62 -3.04
C HIS A 198 -11.71 -11.47 -3.85
N ALA A 199 -12.79 -10.84 -4.28
CA ALA A 199 -13.72 -11.41 -5.25
C ALA A 199 -13.23 -11.09 -6.67
N GLN A 200 -13.53 -11.99 -7.62
CA GLN A 200 -13.18 -11.82 -9.04
C GLN A 200 -13.66 -10.47 -9.62
N THR A 201 -14.82 -10.00 -9.18
CA THR A 201 -15.39 -8.70 -9.58
C THR A 201 -14.47 -7.50 -9.31
N GLN A 202 -13.54 -7.61 -8.37
CA GLN A 202 -12.55 -6.58 -8.07
C GLN A 202 -11.45 -6.52 -9.14
N CYS A 203 -11.05 -7.68 -9.68
CA CYS A 203 -10.16 -7.78 -10.83
C CYS A 203 -10.89 -7.29 -12.09
N ASP A 204 -12.14 -7.73 -12.27
CA ASP A 204 -12.97 -7.41 -13.43
C ASP A 204 -13.25 -5.91 -13.56
N GLY A 205 -13.24 -5.17 -12.44
CA GLY A 205 -13.35 -3.71 -12.46
C GLY A 205 -12.34 -3.00 -13.37
N CYS A 206 -11.20 -3.63 -13.67
CA CYS A 206 -10.23 -3.16 -14.67
C CYS A 206 -9.90 -4.18 -15.77
N HIS A 207 -9.98 -5.49 -15.48
CA HIS A 207 -9.58 -6.57 -16.38
C HIS A 207 -10.76 -7.23 -17.12
N ASP A 208 -11.97 -6.71 -17.00
CA ASP A 208 -13.13 -7.20 -17.77
C ASP A 208 -12.97 -6.88 -19.27
N ALA A 209 -12.52 -7.86 -20.04
CA ALA A 209 -12.36 -7.77 -21.48
C ALA A 209 -13.69 -7.66 -22.26
N THR A 210 -14.83 -7.92 -21.61
CA THR A 210 -16.15 -7.76 -22.23
C THR A 210 -16.63 -6.31 -22.17
N ARG A 211 -15.99 -5.49 -21.34
CA ARG A 211 -16.38 -4.10 -21.11
C ARG A 211 -15.83 -3.19 -22.19
N ARG A 212 -16.71 -2.37 -22.76
CA ARG A 212 -16.33 -1.35 -23.76
C ARG A 212 -15.64 -0.13 -23.17
N LEU A 213 -15.86 0.12 -21.87
CA LEU A 213 -15.31 1.28 -21.17
C LEU A 213 -14.10 0.85 -20.36
N GLY A 214 -12.97 1.51 -20.60
CA GLY A 214 -11.77 1.30 -19.81
C GLY A 214 -11.87 1.90 -18.40
N PRO A 215 -10.88 1.61 -17.52
CA PRO A 215 -10.88 2.07 -16.14
C PRO A 215 -11.02 3.59 -15.99
N ALA A 216 -10.42 4.37 -16.90
CA ALA A 216 -10.49 5.84 -16.92
C ALA A 216 -11.91 6.37 -17.07
N GLN A 217 -12.69 5.72 -17.93
CA GLN A 217 -14.06 6.11 -18.26
C GLN A 217 -15.04 5.66 -17.18
N LEU A 218 -14.73 4.59 -16.44
CA LEU A 218 -15.56 4.08 -15.34
C LEU A 218 -15.34 4.84 -14.03
N ALA A 219 -14.15 5.41 -13.84
CA ALA A 219 -13.80 6.15 -12.64
C ALA A 219 -13.10 7.50 -12.96
N PRO A 220 -13.73 8.40 -13.73
CA PRO A 220 -13.09 9.63 -14.22
C PRO A 220 -12.70 10.58 -13.08
N GLU A 221 -13.38 10.51 -11.93
CA GLU A 221 -13.12 11.36 -10.76
C GLU A 221 -12.11 10.75 -9.77
N LYS A 222 -11.62 9.52 -10.01
CA LYS A 222 -10.69 8.85 -9.10
C LYS A 222 -9.27 9.40 -9.26
N LEU A 223 -8.90 10.33 -8.38
CA LEU A 223 -7.59 10.98 -8.34
C LEU A 223 -6.49 10.14 -7.64
N ASP A 224 -6.20 8.92 -8.11
CA ASP A 224 -5.14 8.05 -7.52
C ASP A 224 -3.84 8.13 -8.35
N ARG A 225 -2.72 8.54 -7.73
CA ARG A 225 -1.44 8.81 -8.43
C ARG A 225 -0.83 7.56 -9.07
N SER A 226 -1.29 6.41 -8.63
CA SER A 226 -0.87 5.11 -9.15
C SER A 226 -1.78 4.59 -10.25
N PHE A 227 -2.89 5.27 -10.52
CA PHE A 227 -3.79 4.93 -11.62
C PHE A 227 -3.21 5.41 -12.94
N VAL A 228 -2.90 4.47 -13.82
CA VAL A 228 -2.18 4.72 -15.08
C VAL A 228 -3.05 5.39 -16.14
N HIS A 229 -4.38 5.24 -16.08
CA HIS A 229 -5.32 5.85 -17.03
C HIS A 229 -6.22 6.93 -16.39
N ARG A 230 -5.66 7.99 -15.80
CA ARG A 230 -6.51 9.14 -15.36
C ARG A 230 -6.99 9.97 -16.54
N PHE A 231 -8.08 10.72 -16.34
CA PHE A 231 -8.78 11.54 -17.34
C PHE A 231 -7.86 12.46 -18.18
N ASP A 232 -6.77 12.98 -17.63
CA ASP A 232 -5.84 13.90 -18.30
C ASP A 232 -4.66 13.17 -19.00
N PHE A 233 -4.83 11.90 -19.39
CA PHE A 233 -3.72 11.07 -19.89
C PHE A 233 -2.98 11.75 -21.05
N ARG A 234 -3.71 12.30 -22.02
CA ARG A 234 -3.10 12.97 -23.19
C ARG A 234 -2.21 14.16 -22.82
N THR A 235 -2.52 14.90 -21.75
CA THR A 235 -1.75 16.09 -21.37
C THR A 235 -0.49 15.75 -20.56
N ARG A 236 -0.48 14.60 -19.87
CA ARG A 236 0.67 14.15 -19.06
C ARG A 236 1.47 12.99 -19.69
N HIS A 237 0.93 12.33 -20.70
CA HIS A 237 1.49 11.13 -21.32
C HIS A 237 2.97 11.30 -21.70
N ALA A 238 3.34 12.45 -22.28
CA ALA A 238 4.73 12.69 -22.68
C ALA A 238 5.70 12.80 -21.49
N LEU A 239 5.24 13.18 -20.30
CA LEU A 239 6.06 13.20 -19.08
C LEU A 239 6.11 11.81 -18.45
N GLU A 240 4.97 11.11 -18.39
CA GLU A 240 4.89 9.76 -17.85
C GLU A 240 5.70 8.75 -18.69
N SER A 241 5.63 8.84 -20.01
CA SER A 241 6.40 7.98 -20.92
C SER A 241 7.90 8.26 -20.85
N ARG A 242 8.33 9.48 -20.53
CA ARG A 242 9.75 9.81 -20.28
C ARG A 242 10.21 9.33 -18.92
N ALA A 243 9.38 9.49 -17.90
CA ALA A 243 9.74 9.11 -16.53
C ALA A 243 9.77 7.59 -16.34
N GLN A 244 8.86 6.84 -16.98
CA GLN A 244 8.71 5.39 -16.81
C GLN A 244 8.38 4.70 -18.14
N PRO A 245 9.35 4.62 -19.06
CA PRO A 245 9.10 4.33 -20.46
C PRO A 245 8.62 2.89 -20.75
N GLY A 246 8.89 1.96 -19.85
CA GLY A 246 8.42 0.56 -19.92
C GLY A 246 7.09 0.26 -19.23
N SER A 247 6.56 1.20 -18.44
CA SER A 247 5.41 0.93 -17.54
C SER A 247 4.11 0.59 -18.28
N CYS A 248 3.95 1.11 -19.50
CA CYS A 248 2.76 0.86 -20.33
C CYS A 248 2.74 -0.56 -20.90
N PHE A 249 3.92 -1.12 -21.22
CA PHE A 249 4.06 -2.43 -21.89
C PHE A 249 3.69 -3.62 -21.01
N THR A 250 3.53 -3.38 -19.70
CA THR A 250 2.97 -4.37 -18.78
C THR A 250 1.56 -4.80 -19.19
N CYS A 251 0.80 -3.91 -19.84
CA CYS A 251 -0.58 -4.14 -20.27
C CYS A 251 -0.81 -3.87 -21.77
N HIS A 252 -0.09 -2.92 -22.37
CA HIS A 252 -0.28 -2.51 -23.75
C HIS A 252 0.75 -3.10 -24.71
N ALA A 253 0.29 -3.47 -25.90
CA ALA A 253 1.18 -3.84 -27.00
C ALA A 253 1.69 -2.59 -27.71
N ARG A 254 2.91 -2.67 -28.25
CA ARG A 254 3.53 -1.63 -29.09
C ARG A 254 2.62 -1.12 -30.22
N THR A 255 1.89 -2.04 -30.85
CA THR A 255 0.98 -1.75 -31.95
C THR A 255 -0.15 -0.80 -31.56
N GLU A 256 -0.54 -0.78 -30.28
CA GLU A 256 -1.57 0.14 -29.76
C GLU A 256 -1.02 1.57 -29.64
N CYS A 257 0.24 1.72 -29.23
CA CYS A 257 0.94 3.01 -29.20
C CYS A 257 1.08 3.57 -30.62
N ASP A 258 1.52 2.73 -31.57
CA ASP A 258 1.70 3.11 -32.97
C ASP A 258 0.39 3.57 -33.61
N ALA A 259 -0.70 2.82 -33.39
CA ALA A 259 -2.02 3.16 -33.89
C ALA A 259 -2.52 4.51 -33.35
N CYS A 260 -2.36 4.75 -32.05
CA CYS A 260 -2.75 6.01 -31.42
C CYS A 260 -1.89 7.19 -31.92
N HIS A 261 -0.58 7.01 -32.03
CA HIS A 261 0.31 8.05 -32.53
C HIS A 261 0.05 8.37 -34.01
N ALA A 262 -0.24 7.35 -34.82
CA ALA A 262 -0.65 7.54 -36.21
C ALA A 262 -1.97 8.31 -36.29
N SER A 263 -2.99 7.93 -35.51
CA SER A 263 -4.30 8.61 -35.51
C SER A 263 -4.24 10.06 -35.00
N ASN A 264 -3.22 10.40 -34.20
CA ASN A 264 -3.03 11.73 -33.63
C ASN A 264 -1.95 12.56 -34.35
N GLY A 265 -1.39 12.08 -35.46
CA GLY A 265 -0.41 12.83 -36.25
C GLY A 265 0.93 13.07 -35.52
N VAL A 266 1.32 12.16 -34.62
CA VAL A 266 2.58 12.19 -33.86
C VAL A 266 3.42 10.92 -34.08
N SER A 267 3.33 10.37 -35.29
CA SER A 267 4.06 9.17 -35.71
C SER A 267 5.02 9.48 -36.85
N GLY A 268 6.27 9.05 -36.74
CA GLY A 268 7.25 9.15 -37.83
C GLY A 268 6.89 8.31 -39.06
N ALA A 269 5.94 7.38 -38.95
CA ALA A 269 5.44 6.57 -40.05
C ALA A 269 4.37 7.28 -40.91
N VAL A 270 3.80 8.40 -40.43
CA VAL A 270 2.74 9.14 -41.13
C VAL A 270 3.32 10.38 -41.80
N ARG A 271 3.09 10.53 -43.11
CA ARG A 271 3.58 11.69 -43.87
C ARG A 271 2.94 12.98 -43.37
N GLY A 272 3.77 13.95 -42.98
CA GLY A 272 3.31 15.24 -42.44
C GLY A 272 2.98 15.24 -40.95
N ALA A 273 3.07 14.10 -40.27
CA ALA A 273 2.97 14.03 -38.81
C ALA A 273 4.26 14.53 -38.14
N GLN A 274 4.14 14.96 -36.88
CA GLN A 274 5.31 15.25 -36.06
C GLN A 274 6.04 13.94 -35.76
N SER A 275 7.24 13.80 -36.31
CA SER A 275 8.11 12.68 -35.99
C SER A 275 8.74 12.91 -34.61
N PRO A 276 8.74 11.90 -33.72
CA PRO A 276 9.51 11.97 -32.48
C PRO A 276 11.02 12.03 -32.74
N HIS A 277 11.45 11.73 -33.97
CA HIS A 277 12.83 11.84 -34.44
C HIS A 277 12.96 13.02 -35.43
N PRO A 278 13.82 14.03 -35.16
CA PRO A 278 14.04 15.13 -36.09
C PRO A 278 14.73 14.66 -37.40
N PRO A 279 14.66 15.45 -38.49
CA PRO A 279 15.38 15.14 -39.72
C PRO A 279 16.88 14.90 -39.46
N GLY A 280 17.43 13.84 -40.03
CA GLY A 280 18.83 13.46 -39.85
C GLY A 280 19.15 12.83 -38.48
N TRP A 281 18.18 12.55 -37.61
CA TRP A 281 18.39 11.99 -36.26
C TRP A 281 19.49 10.93 -36.15
N ALA A 282 19.47 9.94 -37.04
CA ALA A 282 20.42 8.82 -37.07
C ALA A 282 21.36 8.84 -38.29
N SER A 283 21.45 9.95 -39.03
CA SER A 283 22.29 10.06 -40.23
C SER A 283 23.73 10.42 -39.87
N GLY A 284 24.58 9.42 -39.68
CA GLY A 284 26.00 9.59 -39.33
C GLY A 284 26.85 10.41 -40.33
N LEU A 285 26.28 10.83 -41.47
CA LEU A 285 27.00 11.53 -42.56
C LEU A 285 26.81 13.06 -42.57
N VAL A 286 25.77 13.60 -41.90
CA VAL A 286 25.45 15.05 -41.94
C VAL A 286 25.15 15.66 -40.57
N SER A 287 24.54 14.89 -39.66
CA SER A 287 24.17 15.34 -38.32
C SER A 287 23.74 14.10 -37.52
N ASN A 288 24.31 13.89 -36.33
CA ASN A 288 23.90 12.77 -35.47
C ASN A 288 23.51 13.29 -34.09
N THR A 289 22.23 13.58 -33.92
CA THR A 289 21.64 13.95 -32.63
C THR A 289 21.18 12.73 -31.82
N HIS A 290 21.06 11.56 -32.46
CA HIS A 290 20.78 10.28 -31.83
C HIS A 290 21.86 9.88 -30.80
N GLY A 291 23.15 9.94 -31.15
CA GLY A 291 24.24 9.54 -30.25
C GLY A 291 24.26 10.33 -28.92
N PRO A 292 24.24 11.68 -28.95
CA PRO A 292 24.11 12.48 -27.73
C PRO A 292 22.81 12.24 -26.95
N ALA A 293 21.68 11.99 -27.62
CA ALA A 293 20.42 11.69 -26.95
C ALA A 293 20.42 10.33 -26.26
N ALA A 294 20.93 9.29 -26.94
CA ALA A 294 21.10 7.95 -26.41
C ALA A 294 21.97 7.95 -25.16
N ARG A 295 23.07 8.72 -25.14
CA ARG A 295 23.92 8.85 -23.94
C ARG A 295 23.26 9.53 -22.74
N ARG A 296 22.22 10.34 -22.96
CA ARG A 296 21.49 11.01 -21.87
C ARG A 296 20.48 10.08 -21.22
N ASP A 297 19.73 9.33 -22.03
CA ASP A 297 18.67 8.44 -21.53
C ASP A 297 18.35 7.33 -22.54
N LEU A 298 19.01 6.18 -22.38
CA LEU A 298 18.74 4.97 -23.17
C LEU A 298 17.34 4.40 -22.90
N ALA A 299 16.79 4.57 -21.69
CA ALA A 299 15.51 3.99 -21.32
C ALA A 299 14.35 4.68 -22.06
N SER A 300 14.45 5.98 -22.31
CA SER A 300 13.48 6.73 -23.15
C SER A 300 13.33 6.15 -24.56
N CYS A 301 14.42 5.59 -25.10
CA CYS A 301 14.41 4.95 -26.42
C CYS A 301 13.80 3.55 -26.32
N ALA A 302 14.18 2.79 -25.27
CA ALA A 302 13.65 1.46 -25.01
C ALA A 302 12.12 1.44 -24.79
N ALA A 303 11.55 2.57 -24.35
CA ALA A 303 10.10 2.81 -24.33
C ALA A 303 9.48 2.50 -25.68
N CYS A 304 9.91 3.22 -26.71
CA CYS A 304 9.33 3.12 -28.03
C CYS A 304 10.11 2.16 -28.90
N HIS A 305 11.09 1.41 -28.36
CA HIS A 305 11.89 0.38 -29.06
C HIS A 305 12.22 -0.73 -28.04
N ASP A 306 11.29 -1.68 -27.86
CA ASP A 306 11.24 -2.64 -26.74
C ASP A 306 11.71 -4.05 -27.12
N GLN A 307 12.05 -4.30 -28.38
CA GLN A 307 12.51 -5.60 -28.88
C GLN A 307 13.84 -6.10 -28.24
N GLY A 308 14.29 -5.45 -27.16
CA GLY A 308 15.52 -5.69 -26.43
C GLY A 308 16.70 -4.91 -27.00
N ALA A 309 17.68 -4.57 -26.15
CA ALA A 309 18.89 -3.89 -26.59
C ALA A 309 19.64 -4.67 -27.70
N ALA A 310 19.54 -6.00 -27.68
CA ALA A 310 20.13 -6.92 -28.65
C ALA A 310 19.64 -6.72 -30.09
N SER A 311 18.40 -6.28 -30.29
CA SER A 311 17.86 -5.99 -31.63
C SER A 311 17.86 -4.49 -31.94
N ASN A 312 17.54 -3.65 -30.95
CA ASN A 312 17.34 -2.21 -31.16
C ASN A 312 18.64 -1.41 -31.26
N CYS A 313 19.66 -1.79 -30.49
CA CYS A 313 20.90 -1.02 -30.39
C CYS A 313 22.09 -1.80 -30.95
N VAL A 314 22.21 -3.07 -30.54
CA VAL A 314 23.35 -3.93 -30.87
C VAL A 314 23.44 -4.21 -32.37
N GLY A 315 22.31 -4.27 -33.08
CA GLY A 315 22.30 -4.48 -34.54
C GLY A 315 23.18 -3.49 -35.31
N CYS A 316 23.20 -2.23 -34.87
CA CYS A 316 24.02 -1.18 -35.49
C CYS A 316 25.33 -0.92 -34.73
N HIS A 317 25.33 -1.01 -33.39
CA HIS A 317 26.45 -0.58 -32.53
C HIS A 317 27.38 -1.71 -32.08
N ARG A 318 27.12 -2.97 -32.47
CA ARG A 318 28.10 -4.05 -32.29
C ARG A 318 29.43 -3.70 -32.96
N VAL A 319 30.51 -4.33 -32.51
CA VAL A 319 31.83 -4.15 -33.13
C VAL A 319 31.75 -4.46 -34.64
N GLY A 320 32.26 -3.55 -35.47
CA GLY A 320 32.17 -3.63 -36.93
C GLY A 320 30.81 -3.23 -37.54
N GLY A 321 29.84 -2.83 -36.71
CA GLY A 321 28.53 -2.33 -37.14
C GLY A 321 28.57 -0.88 -37.66
N VAL A 322 27.56 -0.52 -38.45
CA VAL A 322 27.43 0.79 -39.11
C VAL A 322 27.23 1.97 -38.15
N GLY A 323 26.76 1.71 -36.93
CA GLY A 323 26.50 2.72 -35.90
C GLY A 323 27.76 3.17 -35.16
N GLY A 324 28.87 2.44 -35.32
CA GLY A 324 30.12 2.71 -34.60
C GLY A 324 30.02 2.49 -33.09
N THR A 325 31.08 2.86 -32.38
CA THR A 325 31.18 2.62 -30.93
C THR A 325 30.13 3.41 -30.14
N PRO A 326 29.34 2.75 -29.26
CA PRO A 326 28.42 3.44 -28.36
C PRO A 326 29.16 4.07 -27.16
N HIS A 327 30.41 3.67 -26.91
CA HIS A 327 31.20 4.16 -25.79
C HIS A 327 31.65 5.62 -26.01
N PRO A 328 31.70 6.44 -24.95
CA PRO A 328 32.32 7.77 -25.00
C PRO A 328 33.78 7.72 -25.44
N LEU A 329 34.28 8.83 -25.99
CA LEU A 329 35.68 8.93 -26.39
C LEU A 329 36.60 8.73 -25.18
N GLY A 330 37.59 7.83 -25.32
CA GLY A 330 38.53 7.49 -24.25
C GLY A 330 38.02 6.50 -23.20
N TRP A 331 36.78 6.01 -23.32
CA TRP A 331 36.22 5.02 -22.40
C TRP A 331 36.96 3.68 -22.50
N ARG A 332 37.19 3.03 -21.36
CA ARG A 332 37.79 1.69 -21.24
C ARG A 332 36.96 0.83 -20.29
N SER A 333 36.73 -0.42 -20.67
CA SER A 333 36.01 -1.37 -19.83
C SER A 333 36.87 -1.82 -18.65
N THR A 334 36.25 -1.97 -17.49
CA THR A 334 36.82 -2.67 -16.33
C THR A 334 36.40 -4.14 -16.26
N ALA A 335 35.45 -4.56 -17.12
CA ALA A 335 34.96 -5.94 -17.21
C ALA A 335 35.48 -6.64 -18.49
N PRO A 336 35.66 -7.97 -18.47
CA PRO A 336 35.98 -8.75 -19.67
C PRO A 336 34.89 -8.63 -20.75
N LEU A 337 35.29 -8.69 -22.02
CA LEU A 337 34.39 -8.52 -23.17
C LEU A 337 33.40 -9.70 -23.31
N GLU A 338 33.71 -10.82 -22.68
CA GLU A 338 32.93 -12.06 -22.64
C GLU A 338 31.83 -12.03 -21.58
N SER A 339 31.81 -11.00 -20.72
CA SER A 339 30.77 -10.85 -19.71
C SER A 339 29.37 -10.72 -20.33
N SER A 340 28.33 -11.11 -19.60
CA SER A 340 26.93 -11.08 -20.08
C SER A 340 26.48 -9.69 -20.58
N ALA A 341 27.07 -8.61 -20.05
CA ALA A 341 26.81 -7.24 -20.48
C ALA A 341 27.55 -6.83 -21.76
N CYS A 342 28.75 -7.38 -22.00
CA CYS A 342 29.61 -6.99 -23.14
C CYS A 342 29.48 -7.94 -24.34
N ALA A 343 29.26 -9.23 -24.08
CA ALA A 343 29.19 -10.27 -25.10
C ALA A 343 28.20 -10.01 -26.24
N PRO A 344 27.01 -9.39 -26.01
CA PRO A 344 26.10 -9.08 -27.11
C PRO A 344 26.70 -8.13 -28.16
N CYS A 345 27.56 -7.19 -27.77
CA CYS A 345 28.18 -6.21 -28.67
C CYS A 345 29.52 -6.68 -29.23
N HIS A 346 30.24 -7.54 -28.50
CA HIS A 346 31.62 -7.92 -28.76
C HIS A 346 31.80 -9.39 -29.20
N GLY A 347 30.81 -10.26 -28.98
CA GLY A 347 30.88 -11.71 -29.21
C GLY A 347 30.72 -12.16 -30.67
N GLY A 348 30.99 -11.28 -31.64
CA GLY A 348 30.75 -11.50 -33.06
C GLY A 348 31.98 -11.64 -33.97
N THR A 349 33.21 -11.63 -33.44
CA THR A 349 34.43 -11.75 -34.26
C THR A 349 35.47 -12.65 -33.60
N ARG A 350 35.62 -13.87 -34.12
CA ARG A 350 36.95 -14.43 -34.35
C ARG A 350 37.47 -13.88 -35.67
#